data_AF-A0A6V7II33-F1
#
_entry.id   AF-A0A6V7II33-F1
#
_cell.length_a   1.000
_cell.length_b   1.000
_cell.length_c   1.000
_cell.angle_alpha   90.00
_cell.angle_beta   90.00
_cell.angle_gamma   90.00
#
_symmetry.space_group_name_H-M   'P 1'
#
loop_
_entity.id
_entity.type
_entity.pdbx_description
1 polymer ?
#
loop_
_entity_poly.entity_id
_entity_poly.type
_entity_poly.pdbx_seq_one_letter_code
_entity_poly.pdbx_strand_id
1 'polypeptide(L)'
;PEFVYVLRRAEMYPKQICSFMYGEVCGFTYSNIHDWNIPLLPTKKPPVSQPVAPNADAKTFKVLHLSDTHFDPLYQEGSNANCGEPLCCRPNSGKPSNPGDAAGKWGAYTCDTPKRTIDHMLKHIKETHP
;
A
#
# COMPACT_ATOMS: atom_id res chain seq x y z
N PRO A 1 -19.60 3.00 8.88
CA PRO A 1 -20.63 2.07 9.43
C PRO A 1 -20.06 0.70 9.86
N GLU A 2 -18.89 0.38 9.32
CA GLU A 2 -18.13 -0.86 9.44
C GLU A 2 -17.37 -0.89 10.77
N PHE A 3 -16.83 0.25 11.18
CA PHE A 3 -16.15 0.39 12.48
C PHE A 3 -17.06 -0.04 13.64
N VAL A 4 -18.29 0.50 13.71
CA VAL A 4 -19.27 0.15 14.74
C VAL A 4 -19.70 -1.32 14.62
N TYR A 5 -19.85 -1.80 13.39
CA TYR A 5 -20.22 -3.19 13.12
C TYR A 5 -19.15 -4.17 13.64
N VAL A 6 -17.88 -3.92 13.37
CA VAL A 6 -16.76 -4.76 13.82
C VAL A 6 -16.62 -4.68 15.33
N LEU A 7 -16.64 -3.48 15.93
CA LEU A 7 -16.56 -3.33 17.38
C LEU A 7 -17.66 -4.09 18.14
N ARG A 8 -18.87 -4.18 17.58
CA ARG A 8 -19.99 -4.90 18.20
C ARG A 8 -19.89 -6.42 18.10
N ARG A 9 -19.04 -6.95 17.20
CA ARG A 9 -18.97 -8.38 16.86
C ARG A 9 -17.62 -9.00 17.14
N ALA A 10 -16.58 -8.20 17.21
CA ALA A 10 -15.27 -8.63 17.68
C ALA A 10 -15.35 -8.89 19.18
N GLU A 11 -14.87 -10.05 19.61
CA GLU A 11 -14.75 -10.41 21.01
C GLU A 11 -13.59 -9.62 21.64
N MET A 12 -13.89 -8.42 22.14
CA MET A 12 -12.91 -7.53 22.77
C MET A 12 -13.42 -7.01 24.12
N TYR A 13 -12.54 -7.00 25.11
CA TYR A 13 -12.82 -6.42 26.42
C TYR A 13 -12.49 -4.92 26.44
N PRO A 14 -13.11 -4.12 27.33
CA PRO A 14 -12.90 -2.66 27.37
C PRO A 14 -11.43 -2.22 27.41
N LYS A 15 -10.57 -2.96 28.11
CA LYS A 15 -9.13 -2.67 28.17
C LYS A 15 -8.43 -2.88 26.82
N GLN A 16 -8.86 -3.88 26.05
CA GLN A 16 -8.34 -4.16 24.71
C GLN A 16 -8.80 -3.11 23.70
N ILE A 17 -10.06 -2.66 23.81
CA ILE A 17 -10.57 -1.56 22.99
C ILE A 17 -9.78 -0.26 23.28
N CYS A 18 -9.52 0.04 24.56
CA CYS A 18 -8.70 1.18 24.97
C CYS A 18 -7.28 1.08 24.38
N SER A 19 -6.64 -0.09 24.52
CA SER A 19 -5.31 -0.38 23.97
C SER A 19 -5.27 -0.24 22.44
N PHE A 20 -6.27 -0.75 21.73
CA PHE A 20 -6.36 -0.64 20.27
C PHE A 20 -6.54 0.82 19.79
N MET A 21 -7.36 1.61 20.48
CA MET A 21 -7.69 2.97 20.07
C MET A 21 -6.65 4.01 20.47
N TYR A 22 -6.01 3.84 21.64
CA TYR A 22 -5.16 4.86 22.25
C TYR A 22 -3.76 4.35 22.62
N GLY A 23 -3.43 3.10 22.27
CA GLY A 23 -2.10 2.54 22.42
C GLY A 23 -1.57 2.58 23.85
N GLU A 24 -0.37 3.14 24.01
CA GLU A 24 0.39 3.16 25.26
C GLU A 24 -0.34 3.84 26.43
N VAL A 25 -1.25 4.79 26.15
CA VAL A 25 -2.04 5.48 27.19
C VAL A 25 -2.90 4.51 28.00
N CYS A 26 -3.34 3.41 27.38
CA CYS A 26 -4.14 2.37 28.02
C CYS A 26 -3.34 1.12 28.40
N GLY A 27 -2.03 1.10 28.10
CA GLY A 27 -1.17 -0.07 28.18
C GLY A 27 -1.48 -1.13 27.11
N PHE A 28 -0.50 -1.98 26.81
CA PHE A 28 -0.69 -3.09 25.87
C PHE A 28 -1.47 -4.23 26.53
N THR A 29 -2.51 -4.70 25.85
CA THR A 29 -3.26 -5.88 26.28
C THR A 29 -2.92 -7.08 25.41
N TYR A 30 -2.58 -8.18 26.06
CA TYR A 30 -2.46 -9.47 25.42
C TYR A 30 -3.83 -10.10 25.15
N SER A 31 -3.97 -10.83 24.04
CA SER A 31 -5.18 -11.59 23.74
C SER A 31 -4.81 -12.92 23.13
N ASN A 32 -5.30 -14.00 23.73
CA ASN A 32 -5.08 -15.37 23.28
C ASN A 32 -5.66 -15.65 21.87
N ILE A 33 -6.63 -14.86 21.39
CA ILE A 33 -7.12 -14.96 20.00
C ILE A 33 -6.07 -14.55 18.96
N HIS A 34 -5.01 -13.85 19.37
CA HIS A 34 -3.90 -13.49 18.49
C HIS A 34 -2.84 -14.60 18.40
N ASP A 35 -2.88 -15.59 19.29
CA ASP A 35 -1.93 -16.70 19.31
C ASP A 35 -2.55 -17.94 18.69
N TRP A 36 -2.40 -18.05 17.38
CA TRP A 36 -2.83 -19.22 16.63
C TRP A 36 -1.63 -19.85 15.93
N ASN A 37 -1.68 -21.18 15.85
CA ASN A 37 -0.71 -21.97 15.12
C ASN A 37 -1.39 -22.59 13.91
N ILE A 38 -0.69 -22.61 12.78
CA ILE A 38 -1.11 -23.41 11.63
C ILE A 38 -0.48 -24.79 11.76
N PRO A 39 -1.28 -25.84 12.01
CA PRO A 39 -0.75 -27.19 12.01
C PRO A 39 -0.27 -27.51 10.60
N LEU A 40 1.01 -27.87 10.49
CA LEU A 40 1.54 -28.41 9.25
C LEU A 40 1.09 -29.87 9.11
N LEU A 41 0.92 -30.31 7.87
CA LEU A 41 0.65 -31.71 7.60
C LEU A 41 1.79 -32.58 8.17
N PRO A 42 1.50 -33.78 8.71
CA PRO A 42 2.48 -34.65 9.36
C PRO A 42 3.48 -35.30 8.38
N THR A 43 3.55 -34.79 7.15
CA THR A 43 4.50 -35.22 6.12
C THR A 43 5.90 -34.76 6.48
N LYS A 44 6.88 -35.67 6.39
CA LYS A 44 8.29 -35.35 6.62
C LYS A 44 8.74 -34.23 5.68
N LYS A 45 9.27 -33.13 6.25
CA LYS A 45 9.87 -32.05 5.47
C LYS A 45 10.94 -32.61 4.52
N PRO A 46 10.85 -32.37 3.20
CA PRO A 46 11.88 -32.78 2.27
C PRO A 46 13.24 -32.15 2.64
N PRO A 47 14.36 -32.81 2.32
CA PRO A 47 15.68 -32.18 2.42
C PRO A 47 15.69 -30.86 1.63
N VAL A 48 16.32 -29.83 2.20
CA VAL A 48 16.45 -28.53 1.52
C VAL A 48 17.38 -28.73 0.32
N SER A 49 16.88 -28.41 -0.88
CA SER A 49 17.67 -28.38 -2.11
C SER A 49 17.86 -26.93 -2.52
N GLN A 50 19.11 -26.54 -2.80
CA GLN A 50 19.40 -25.21 -3.34
C GLN A 50 18.95 -25.15 -4.80
N PRO A 51 18.29 -24.07 -5.24
CA PRO A 51 17.98 -23.89 -6.65
C PRO A 51 19.26 -23.95 -7.50
N VAL A 52 19.25 -24.78 -8.55
CA VAL A 52 20.35 -24.83 -9.51
C VAL A 52 20.16 -23.70 -10.52
N ALA A 53 21.22 -22.96 -10.81
CA ALA A 53 21.18 -21.91 -11.83
C ALA A 53 20.77 -22.52 -13.19
N PRO A 54 19.87 -21.86 -13.94
CA PRO A 54 19.48 -22.35 -15.26
C PRO A 54 20.70 -22.37 -16.21
N ASN A 55 20.74 -23.36 -17.10
CA ASN A 55 21.73 -23.42 -18.18
C ASN A 55 21.59 -22.21 -19.12
N ALA A 56 22.66 -21.88 -19.84
CA ALA A 56 22.67 -20.72 -20.76
C ALA A 56 21.54 -20.75 -21.81
N ASP A 57 21.11 -21.94 -22.24
CA ASP A 57 20.05 -22.14 -23.24
C ASP A 57 18.65 -22.33 -22.65
N ALA A 58 18.49 -22.17 -21.33
CA ALA A 58 17.20 -22.34 -20.68
C ALA A 58 16.18 -21.32 -21.19
N LYS A 59 14.98 -21.80 -21.54
CA LYS A 59 13.88 -20.93 -21.96
C LYS A 59 13.45 -20.04 -20.80
N THR A 60 13.31 -18.75 -21.07
CA THR A 60 12.80 -17.77 -20.11
C THR A 60 11.41 -17.29 -20.52
N PHE A 61 10.70 -16.73 -19.55
CA PHE A 61 9.45 -16.01 -19.78
C PHE A 61 9.49 -14.71 -18.97
N LYS A 62 8.70 -13.72 -19.41
CA LYS A 62 8.63 -12.40 -18.78
C LYS A 62 7.42 -12.35 -17.85
N VAL A 63 7.59 -11.77 -16.67
CA VAL A 63 6.50 -11.48 -15.72
C VAL A 63 6.48 -9.99 -15.46
N LEU A 64 5.35 -9.35 -15.75
CA LEU A 64 5.10 -7.97 -15.34
C LEU A 64 4.51 -7.98 -13.93
N HIS A 65 5.14 -7.25 -13.01
CA HIS A 65 4.65 -7.08 -11.65
C HIS A 65 4.45 -5.58 -11.38
N LEU A 66 3.21 -5.19 -11.14
CA LEU A 66 2.81 -3.84 -10.76
C LEU A 66 2.06 -3.92 -9.43
N SER A 67 2.34 -2.99 -8.53
CA SER A 67 1.64 -2.84 -7.26
C SER A 67 1.48 -1.36 -6.94
N ASP A 68 0.54 -1.04 -6.06
CA ASP A 68 0.45 0.28 -5.42
C ASP A 68 0.42 1.46 -6.42
N THR A 69 -0.29 1.28 -7.55
CA THR A 69 -0.40 2.34 -8.57
C THR A 69 -0.97 3.64 -8.03
N HIS A 70 -1.75 3.58 -6.94
CA HIS A 70 -2.26 4.73 -6.22
C HIS A 70 -2.81 5.80 -7.18
N PHE A 71 -3.76 5.39 -8.03
CA PHE A 71 -4.33 6.29 -9.03
C PHE A 71 -5.28 7.30 -8.38
N ASP A 72 -4.98 8.58 -8.53
CA ASP A 72 -5.88 9.66 -8.15
C ASP A 72 -6.60 10.27 -9.36
N PRO A 73 -7.91 9.99 -9.54
CA PRO A 73 -8.69 10.60 -10.61
C PRO A 73 -8.87 12.11 -10.42
N LEU A 74 -8.63 12.63 -9.22
CA LEU A 74 -8.79 14.05 -8.89
C LEU A 74 -7.46 14.81 -8.88
N TYR A 75 -6.34 14.19 -9.27
CA TYR A 75 -5.06 14.89 -9.30
C TYR A 75 -5.13 16.11 -10.23
N GLN A 76 -4.74 17.26 -9.70
CA GLN A 76 -4.72 18.53 -10.41
C GLN A 76 -3.33 19.17 -10.38
N GLU A 77 -2.69 19.26 -11.54
CA GLU A 77 -1.44 20.00 -11.74
C GLU A 77 -1.58 21.46 -11.26
N GLY A 78 -0.56 21.96 -10.56
CA GLY A 78 -0.51 23.32 -10.01
C GLY A 78 -1.27 23.54 -8.70
N SER A 79 -2.05 22.56 -8.23
CA SER A 79 -2.67 22.60 -6.90
C SER A 79 -1.61 22.45 -5.79
N ASN A 80 -1.99 22.71 -4.54
CA ASN A 80 -1.05 22.58 -3.42
C ASN A 80 -0.74 21.10 -3.12
N ALA A 81 0.53 20.72 -3.19
CA ALA A 81 1.05 19.41 -2.78
C ALA A 81 1.36 19.32 -1.28
N ASN A 82 1.43 20.46 -0.58
CA ASN A 82 1.69 20.57 0.84
C ASN A 82 0.53 21.27 1.56
N CYS A 83 -0.62 20.59 1.60
CA CYS A 83 -1.90 21.15 2.06
C CYS A 83 -2.24 20.83 3.52
N GLY A 84 -1.41 20.07 4.23
CA GLY A 84 -1.64 19.68 5.63
C GLY A 84 -2.68 18.56 5.83
N GLU A 85 -3.24 18.03 4.74
CA GLU A 85 -4.18 16.91 4.75
C GLU A 85 -3.45 15.58 4.47
N PRO A 86 -4.05 14.42 4.81
CA PRO A 86 -3.47 13.11 4.50
C PRO A 86 -3.20 12.86 3.00
N LEU A 87 -3.92 13.57 2.13
CA LEU A 87 -3.72 13.51 0.68
C LEU A 87 -3.98 14.89 0.04
N CYS A 88 -3.02 15.34 -0.77
CA CYS A 88 -3.04 16.65 -1.42
C CYS A 88 -3.08 16.53 -2.96
N CYS A 89 -2.69 17.58 -3.69
CA CYS A 89 -2.67 17.64 -5.14
C CYS A 89 -4.04 17.55 -5.83
N ARG A 90 -5.11 17.94 -5.14
CA ARG A 90 -6.50 17.93 -5.64
C ARG A 90 -7.06 19.36 -5.75
N PRO A 91 -8.19 19.57 -6.46
CA PRO A 91 -8.80 20.89 -6.57
C PRO A 91 -9.08 21.58 -5.23
N ASN A 92 -9.38 20.79 -4.18
CA ASN A 92 -9.67 21.28 -2.84
C ASN A 92 -8.44 21.41 -1.94
N SER A 93 -7.23 21.10 -2.41
CA SER A 93 -5.99 21.22 -1.63
C SER A 93 -5.52 22.67 -1.44
N GLY A 94 -6.20 23.63 -2.07
CA GLY A 94 -5.87 25.05 -1.99
C GLY A 94 -4.72 25.45 -2.92
N LYS A 95 -4.23 26.69 -2.74
CA LYS A 95 -3.12 27.24 -3.54
C LYS A 95 -1.79 26.99 -2.81
N PRO A 96 -0.73 26.62 -3.54
CA PRO A 96 0.59 26.42 -2.94
C PRO A 96 1.13 27.75 -2.40
N SER A 97 1.71 27.72 -1.20
CA SER A 97 2.28 28.91 -0.54
C SER A 97 3.60 29.38 -1.18
N ASN A 98 4.33 28.46 -1.81
CA ASN A 98 5.52 28.74 -2.60
C ASN A 98 5.48 27.90 -3.90
N PRO A 99 6.22 28.28 -4.95
CA PRO A 99 6.21 27.55 -6.23
C PRO A 99 6.68 26.10 -6.13
N GLY A 100 7.48 25.74 -5.12
CA GLY A 100 7.97 24.38 -4.91
C GLY A 100 6.89 23.42 -4.42
N ASP A 101 5.85 23.94 -3.76
CA ASP A 101 4.71 23.16 -3.28
C ASP A 101 3.64 22.93 -4.35
N ALA A 102 3.85 23.39 -5.59
CA ALA A 102 2.90 23.16 -6.67
C ALA A 102 2.97 21.70 -7.17
N ALA A 103 1.81 21.06 -7.26
CA ALA A 103 1.66 19.72 -7.81
C ALA A 103 2.19 19.66 -9.25
N GLY A 104 3.17 18.79 -9.51
CA GLY A 104 3.82 18.69 -10.79
C GLY A 104 2.96 18.04 -11.88
N LYS A 105 3.38 18.22 -13.14
CA LYS A 105 2.69 17.62 -14.29
C LYS A 105 2.56 16.10 -14.19
N TRP A 106 3.56 15.40 -13.65
CA TRP A 106 3.63 13.93 -13.63
C TRP A 106 3.43 13.31 -12.23
N GLY A 107 3.12 14.13 -11.23
CA GLY A 107 3.07 13.72 -9.84
C GLY A 107 3.81 14.71 -8.92
N ALA A 108 3.68 14.46 -7.62
CA ALA A 108 4.40 15.18 -6.56
C ALA A 108 4.78 14.17 -5.46
N TYR A 109 5.79 14.49 -4.65
CA TYR A 109 6.37 13.54 -3.68
C TYR A 109 5.42 13.07 -2.57
N THR A 110 4.37 13.84 -2.28
CA THR A 110 3.44 13.63 -1.16
C THR A 110 2.02 13.32 -1.63
N CYS A 111 1.84 12.94 -2.90
CA CYS A 111 0.53 12.77 -3.52
C CYS A 111 0.43 11.44 -4.28
N ASP A 112 -0.81 11.00 -4.46
CA ASP A 112 -1.15 9.89 -5.34
C ASP A 112 -0.92 10.25 -6.84
N THR A 113 -0.93 9.23 -7.68
CA THR A 113 -0.45 9.27 -9.07
C THR A 113 -1.54 9.78 -10.04
N PRO A 114 -1.26 10.78 -10.90
CA PRO A 114 -2.21 11.21 -11.91
C PRO A 114 -2.38 10.19 -13.04
N LYS A 115 -3.56 10.17 -13.66
CA LYS A 115 -3.90 9.26 -14.78
C LYS A 115 -2.83 9.20 -15.86
N ARG A 116 -2.34 10.38 -16.27
CA ARG A 116 -1.31 10.53 -17.32
C ARG A 116 -0.03 9.74 -17.03
N THR A 117 0.39 9.64 -15.76
CA THR A 117 1.60 8.91 -15.38
C THR A 117 1.35 7.41 -15.48
N ILE A 118 0.17 6.94 -15.06
CA ILE A 118 -0.25 5.55 -15.24
C ILE A 118 -0.33 5.18 -16.74
N ASP A 119 -0.98 6.02 -17.54
CA ASP A 119 -1.10 5.81 -18.98
C ASP A 119 0.28 5.76 -19.65
N HIS A 120 1.18 6.68 -19.28
CA HIS A 120 2.53 6.74 -19.82
C HIS A 120 3.35 5.52 -19.40
N MET A 121 3.25 5.08 -18.13
CA MET A 121 3.88 3.85 -17.65
C MET A 121 3.42 2.64 -18.46
N LEU A 122 2.11 2.45 -18.63
CA LEU A 122 1.56 1.31 -19.37
C LEU A 122 1.94 1.34 -20.85
N LYS A 123 1.94 2.53 -21.46
CA LYS A 123 2.40 2.73 -22.85
C LYS A 123 3.88 2.35 -22.98
N HIS A 124 4.73 2.84 -22.08
CA HIS A 124 6.16 2.54 -22.08
C HIS A 124 6.43 1.04 -21.88
N ILE A 125 5.71 0.37 -20.97
CA ILE A 125 5.83 -1.08 -20.76
C ILE A 125 5.52 -1.82 -22.06
N LYS A 126 4.42 -1.47 -22.73
CA LYS A 126 4.02 -2.09 -24.00
C LYS A 126 5.06 -1.88 -25.11
N GLU A 127 5.68 -0.71 -25.18
CA GLU A 127 6.65 -0.36 -26.21
C GLU A 127 8.03 -1.00 -25.98
N THR A 128 8.49 -1.05 -24.72
CA THR A 128 9.84 -1.51 -24.35
C THR A 128 9.89 -3.01 -24.05
N HIS A 129 8.78 -3.60 -23.62
CA HIS A 129 8.68 -5.01 -23.24
C HIS A 129 7.57 -5.73 -24.02
N PRO A 130 7.69 -5.85 -25.36
CA PRO A 130 6.78 -6.67 -26.15
C PRO A 130 6.87 -8.17 -25.79
#